data_AF-A0AAU9LNT7-F1
#
_entry.id   AF-A0AAU9LNT7-F1
#
_cell.length_a   1.000
_cell.length_b   1.000
_cell.length_c   1.000
_cell.angle_alpha   90.00
_cell.angle_beta   90.00
_cell.angle_gamma   90.00
#
_symmetry.space_group_name_H-M   'P 1'
#
loop_
_entity.id
_entity.type
_entity.pdbx_description
1 polymer ?
#
loop_
_entity_poly.entity_id
_entity_poly.type
_entity_poly.pdbx_seq_one_letter_code
_entity_poly.pdbx_strand_id
1 'polypeptide(L)'
;MLIDGRRSFVINLVAPQLEHLTIINCSIDYLNAPPGLSSLCYTGDLPQQFSKDRFHSLNKVSICCYMYRPYKEKVARKAIKMLQELHSARYLTLNVDFVECLSSHPDLLMHRPSPFSNLICLAIDSSLRINDAYKVKMSTEARNFFLENSPNATFIMELPEPPPTKTMKQKEARAKKAKRAAEIASHMTEFQALMLDHENVERKQAKEKAKVPFEKVMAEMKAQVGKMHTETAKRLMEEFKICVEELRVLVKEEKAEINAIISKEALIRSLLENMPKRERTVVETCYSQQLVETEALHVRLASEFVASEGIFFREKLLTCILEHLASSSSTTTRGVVVSFGFAGIICTRVV
;
A
#
# COMPACT_ATOMS: atom_id res chain seq x y z
N MET A 1 -38.20 3.00 7.45
CA MET A 1 -38.52 4.21 6.65
C MET A 1 -37.41 5.23 6.83
N LEU A 2 -36.99 5.91 5.75
CA LEU A 2 -35.99 7.00 5.79
C LEU A 2 -36.66 8.34 5.48
N ILE A 3 -36.40 9.35 6.30
CA ILE A 3 -36.83 10.74 6.07
C ILE A 3 -35.58 11.63 6.05
N ASP A 4 -35.42 12.37 4.96
CA ASP A 4 -34.35 13.38 4.77
C ASP A 4 -35.00 14.71 4.35
N GLY A 5 -34.66 15.80 5.03
CA GLY A 5 -35.25 17.12 4.76
C GLY A 5 -34.83 18.21 5.75
N ARG A 6 -34.71 19.47 5.28
CA ARG A 6 -34.10 20.57 6.07
C ARG A 6 -34.94 21.09 7.25
N ARG A 7 -36.27 21.09 7.17
CA ARG A 7 -37.18 21.51 8.27
C ARG A 7 -38.55 20.86 8.11
N SER A 8 -38.98 20.08 9.09
CA SER A 8 -40.32 19.53 9.16
C SER A 8 -40.84 19.71 10.58
N PHE A 9 -41.71 20.68 10.80
CA PHE A 9 -42.20 21.02 12.14
C PHE A 9 -42.92 19.82 12.79
N VAL A 10 -43.67 19.04 12.00
CA VAL A 10 -44.44 17.89 12.49
C VAL A 10 -44.31 16.71 11.53
N ILE A 11 -43.90 15.54 12.03
CA ILE A 11 -43.90 14.29 11.28
C ILE A 11 -45.01 13.40 11.82
N ASN A 12 -46.01 13.09 10.99
CA ASN A 12 -47.10 12.17 11.30
C ASN A 12 -46.95 10.88 10.49
N LEU A 13 -46.71 9.75 11.16
CA LEU A 13 -46.51 8.46 10.51
C LEU A 13 -47.72 7.55 10.74
N VAL A 14 -48.56 7.41 9.71
CA VAL A 14 -49.70 6.46 9.71
C VAL A 14 -49.23 5.14 9.09
N ALA A 15 -48.38 4.42 9.82
CA ALA A 15 -47.83 3.14 9.39
C ALA A 15 -47.78 2.15 10.57
N PRO A 16 -48.90 1.48 10.92
CA PRO A 16 -49.00 0.67 12.13
C PRO A 16 -47.97 -0.46 12.25
N GLN A 17 -47.46 -0.95 11.12
CA GLN A 17 -46.47 -2.03 11.03
C GLN A 17 -45.01 -1.52 10.97
N LEU A 18 -44.78 -0.21 11.12
CA LEU A 18 -43.43 0.35 11.04
C LEU A 18 -42.65 0.11 12.34
N GLU A 19 -41.66 -0.77 12.26
CA GLU A 19 -40.78 -1.10 13.40
C GLU A 19 -39.51 -0.23 13.45
N HIS A 20 -38.99 0.19 12.28
CA HIS A 20 -37.71 0.89 12.16
C HIS A 20 -37.85 2.24 11.45
N LEU A 21 -37.47 3.31 12.15
CA LEU A 21 -37.49 4.67 11.64
C LEU A 21 -36.10 5.32 11.71
N THR A 22 -35.67 5.88 10.60
CA THR A 22 -34.45 6.67 10.48
C THR A 22 -34.79 8.06 9.96
N ILE A 23 -34.42 9.10 10.71
CA ILE A 23 -34.61 10.51 10.38
C ILE A 23 -33.22 11.15 10.37
N ILE A 24 -32.82 11.77 9.27
CA ILE A 24 -31.47 12.33 9.11
C ILE A 24 -31.58 13.78 8.64
N ASN A 25 -30.74 14.64 9.19
CA ASN A 25 -30.62 16.06 8.86
C ASN A 25 -31.94 16.84 8.99
N CYS A 26 -32.85 16.39 9.86
CA CYS A 26 -34.13 17.05 10.07
C CYS A 26 -34.16 17.84 11.37
N SER A 27 -34.85 18.98 11.35
CA SER A 27 -35.27 19.70 12.54
C SER A 27 -36.75 19.41 12.75
N ILE A 28 -37.09 18.68 13.82
CA ILE A 28 -38.45 18.27 14.13
C ILE A 28 -38.91 18.89 15.46
N ASP A 29 -40.12 19.44 15.49
CA ASP A 29 -40.73 19.87 16.76
C ASP A 29 -41.51 18.72 17.41
N TYR A 30 -42.05 17.82 16.57
CA TYR A 30 -42.93 16.74 16.98
C TYR A 30 -42.89 15.52 16.05
N LEU A 31 -42.84 14.32 16.63
CA LEU A 31 -42.90 13.02 15.94
C LEU A 31 -44.07 12.17 16.47
N ASN A 32 -45.12 12.05 15.66
CA ASN A 32 -46.20 11.11 15.90
C ASN A 32 -45.87 9.77 15.24
N ALA A 33 -45.24 8.88 15.99
CA ALA A 33 -44.84 7.55 15.54
C ALA A 33 -45.89 6.48 15.92
N PRO A 34 -45.99 5.39 15.14
CA PRO A 34 -46.85 4.27 15.48
C PRO A 34 -46.41 3.59 16.79
N PRO A 35 -47.36 3.02 17.57
CA PRO A 35 -47.07 2.42 18.87
C PRO A 35 -46.13 1.22 18.81
N GLY A 36 -46.01 0.56 17.65
CA GLY A 36 -45.12 -0.58 17.42
C GLY A 36 -43.66 -0.22 17.10
N LEU A 37 -43.28 1.06 17.09
CA LEU A 37 -41.92 1.47 16.74
C LEU A 37 -40.89 0.91 17.74
N SER A 38 -40.05 -0.01 17.29
CA SER A 38 -39.04 -0.69 18.10
C SER A 38 -37.65 -0.09 17.96
N SER A 39 -37.39 0.64 16.87
CA SER A 39 -36.08 1.25 16.58
C SER A 39 -36.21 2.67 16.03
N LEU A 40 -35.47 3.61 16.64
CA LEU A 40 -35.37 5.01 16.18
C LEU A 40 -33.90 5.41 16.00
N CYS A 41 -33.57 5.92 14.82
CA CYS A 41 -32.33 6.63 14.55
C CYS A 41 -32.66 8.07 14.16
N TYR A 42 -32.16 9.04 14.91
CA TYR A 42 -32.39 10.47 14.67
C TYR A 42 -31.07 11.22 14.62
N THR A 43 -30.84 11.92 13.51
CA THR A 43 -29.72 12.86 13.35
C THR A 43 -30.28 14.22 12.94
N GLY A 44 -30.01 15.27 13.71
CA GLY A 44 -30.60 16.58 13.44
C GLY A 44 -30.44 17.59 14.58
N ASP A 45 -31.33 18.59 14.62
CA ASP A 45 -31.38 19.54 15.73
C ASP A 45 -32.03 18.92 16.97
N LEU A 46 -31.76 19.44 18.16
CA LEU A 46 -32.43 18.96 19.38
C LEU A 46 -33.96 19.22 19.30
N PRO A 47 -34.81 18.18 19.24
CA PRO A 47 -36.25 18.38 19.13
C PRO A 47 -36.83 19.03 20.38
N GLN A 48 -37.94 19.73 20.22
CA GLN A 48 -38.67 20.30 21.37
C GLN A 48 -39.39 19.21 22.17
N GLN A 49 -39.90 18.20 21.47
CA GLN A 49 -40.58 17.03 22.01
C GLN A 49 -40.56 15.94 20.94
N PHE A 50 -40.22 14.70 21.29
CA PHE A 50 -40.36 13.61 20.34
C PHE A 50 -41.82 13.19 20.25
N SER A 51 -42.47 12.83 21.36
CA SER A 51 -43.83 12.26 21.32
C SER A 51 -44.69 12.76 22.48
N LYS A 52 -46.00 12.87 22.27
CA LYS A 52 -46.97 13.12 23.36
C LYS A 52 -47.24 11.84 24.15
N ASP A 53 -47.33 10.72 23.43
CA ASP A 53 -47.74 9.42 23.98
C ASP A 53 -46.53 8.59 24.44
N ARG A 54 -45.34 9.21 24.47
CA ARG A 54 -44.04 8.57 24.71
C ARG A 54 -43.81 7.37 23.77
N PHE A 55 -42.71 6.66 23.95
CA PHE A 55 -42.42 5.47 23.16
C PHE A 55 -42.37 4.23 24.04
N HIS A 56 -43.50 3.54 24.18
CA HIS A 56 -43.59 2.36 25.05
C HIS A 56 -42.87 1.13 24.47
N SER A 57 -42.71 1.05 23.13
CA SER A 57 -42.11 -0.10 22.45
C SER A 57 -40.67 0.10 21.97
N LEU A 58 -40.10 1.30 22.16
CA LEU A 58 -38.74 1.60 21.67
C LEU A 58 -37.70 0.78 22.41
N ASN A 59 -37.01 -0.07 21.66
CA ASN A 59 -35.95 -0.94 22.16
C ASN A 59 -34.56 -0.38 21.83
N LYS A 60 -34.33 0.01 20.57
CA LYS A 60 -33.05 0.54 20.09
C LYS A 60 -33.19 1.99 19.67
N VAL A 61 -32.40 2.88 20.27
CA VAL A 61 -32.45 4.32 20.01
C VAL A 61 -31.05 4.85 19.75
N SER A 62 -30.89 5.60 18.66
CA SER A 62 -29.66 6.34 18.34
C SER A 62 -30.00 7.79 18.08
N ILE A 63 -29.56 8.70 18.96
CA ILE A 63 -29.81 10.14 18.85
C ILE A 63 -28.48 10.88 18.66
N CYS A 64 -28.40 11.64 17.57
CA CYS A 64 -27.24 12.41 17.19
C CYS A 64 -27.67 13.86 16.94
N CYS A 65 -27.58 14.70 17.97
CA CYS A 65 -28.09 16.08 17.92
C CYS A 65 -26.97 17.10 17.77
N TYR A 66 -27.15 18.07 16.86
CA TYR A 66 -26.30 19.25 16.77
C TYR A 66 -26.63 20.21 17.92
N MET A 67 -25.71 20.34 18.87
CA MET A 67 -25.84 21.27 19.98
C MET A 67 -24.78 22.35 19.91
N TYR A 68 -25.20 23.62 19.97
CA TYR A 68 -24.27 24.74 19.94
C TYR A 68 -23.66 25.01 21.32
N ARG A 69 -22.34 25.17 21.35
CA ARG A 69 -21.55 25.51 22.54
C ARG A 69 -21.33 27.03 22.67
N PRO A 70 -21.24 27.58 23.89
CA PRO A 70 -21.44 26.91 25.18
C PRO A 70 -22.91 26.52 25.39
N TYR A 71 -23.14 25.36 26.03
CA TYR A 71 -24.50 24.88 26.23
C TYR A 71 -25.23 25.79 27.20
N LYS A 72 -26.40 26.29 26.78
CA LYS A 72 -27.28 27.07 27.66
C LYS A 72 -28.14 26.12 28.49
N GLU A 73 -28.50 26.52 29.70
CA GLU A 73 -29.39 25.76 30.58
C GLU A 73 -30.69 25.32 29.88
N LYS A 74 -31.28 26.17 29.04
CA LYS A 74 -32.47 25.85 28.23
C LYS A 74 -32.26 24.64 27.31
N VAL A 75 -31.06 24.47 26.76
CA VAL A 75 -30.71 23.32 25.91
C VAL A 75 -30.60 22.07 26.76
N ALA A 76 -29.95 22.14 27.93
CA ALA A 76 -29.87 21.02 28.87
C ALA A 76 -31.27 20.57 29.34
N ARG A 77 -32.17 21.50 29.69
CA ARG A 77 -33.57 21.18 30.05
C ARG A 77 -34.32 20.47 28.91
N LYS A 78 -34.11 20.91 27.66
CA LYS A 78 -34.68 20.23 26.48
C LYS A 78 -34.13 18.83 26.32
N ALA A 79 -32.81 18.66 26.43
CA ALA A 79 -32.16 17.36 26.34
C ALA A 79 -32.67 16.39 27.41
N ILE A 80 -32.81 16.84 28.66
CA ILE A 80 -33.38 16.03 29.75
C ILE A 80 -34.81 15.60 29.44
N LYS A 81 -35.68 16.54 29.02
CA LYS A 81 -37.07 16.22 28.66
C LYS A 81 -37.13 15.19 27.54
N MET A 82 -36.32 15.37 26.50
CA MET A 82 -36.23 14.45 25.38
C MET A 82 -35.78 13.05 25.83
N LEU A 83 -34.74 12.96 26.67
CA LEU A 83 -34.25 11.67 27.19
C LEU A 83 -35.29 10.97 28.07
N GLN A 84 -36.12 11.71 28.81
CA GLN A 84 -37.24 11.14 29.58
C GLN A 84 -38.31 10.49 28.70
N GLU A 85 -38.49 10.95 27.46
CA GLU A 85 -39.45 10.34 26.53
C GLU A 85 -38.94 8.98 25.99
N LEU A 86 -37.62 8.76 26.04
CA LEU A 86 -36.93 7.54 25.58
C LEU A 86 -36.77 6.47 26.68
N HIS A 87 -37.54 6.57 27.77
CA HIS A 87 -37.45 5.71 28.96
C HIS A 87 -37.48 4.20 28.70
N SER A 88 -38.12 3.74 27.62
CA SER A 88 -38.23 2.31 27.28
C SER A 88 -36.98 1.72 26.62
N ALA A 89 -36.02 2.56 26.19
CA ALA A 89 -34.86 2.12 25.43
C ALA A 89 -34.00 1.14 26.24
N ARG A 90 -33.64 0.01 25.59
CA ARG A 90 -32.68 -0.97 26.13
C ARG A 90 -31.28 -0.76 25.57
N TYR A 91 -31.19 -0.24 24.34
CA TYR A 91 -29.93 0.12 23.68
C TYR A 91 -30.01 1.58 23.27
N LEU A 92 -29.20 2.42 23.91
CA LEU A 92 -29.17 3.85 23.66
C LEU A 92 -27.80 4.29 23.15
N THR A 93 -27.77 4.95 22.00
CA THR A 93 -26.60 5.63 21.47
C THR A 93 -26.85 7.12 21.47
N LEU A 94 -25.98 7.91 22.09
CA LEU A 94 -26.03 9.37 22.12
C LEU A 94 -24.73 9.94 21.58
N ASN A 95 -24.77 11.07 20.87
CA ASN A 95 -23.53 11.78 20.58
C ASN A 95 -22.95 12.44 21.85
N VAL A 96 -21.63 12.64 21.86
CA VAL A 96 -20.85 13.16 22.99
C VAL A 96 -21.34 14.53 23.53
N ASP A 97 -22.07 15.31 22.73
CA ASP A 97 -22.61 16.61 23.15
C ASP A 97 -23.68 16.48 24.23
N PHE A 98 -24.44 15.38 24.27
CA PHE A 98 -25.36 15.13 25.39
C PHE A 98 -24.60 15.01 26.71
N VAL A 99 -23.49 14.28 26.70
CA VAL A 99 -22.65 14.09 27.90
C VAL A 99 -22.11 15.43 28.39
N GLU A 100 -21.51 16.22 27.49
CA GLU A 100 -20.94 17.52 27.86
C GLU A 100 -22.02 18.54 28.27
N CYS A 101 -23.16 18.57 27.58
CA CYS A 101 -24.28 19.47 27.86
C CYS A 101 -24.88 19.25 29.26
N LEU A 102 -25.14 17.98 29.59
CA LEU A 102 -25.67 17.60 30.90
C LEU A 102 -24.63 17.77 32.02
N SER A 103 -23.38 17.42 31.75
CA SER A 103 -22.28 17.59 32.72
C SER A 103 -21.96 19.07 33.02
N SER A 104 -22.32 19.98 32.12
CA SER A 104 -22.19 21.43 32.35
C SER A 104 -23.27 22.01 33.27
N HIS A 105 -24.33 21.24 33.59
CA HIS A 105 -25.47 21.69 34.41
C HIS A 105 -25.88 20.63 35.44
N PRO A 106 -24.99 20.23 36.36
CA PRO A 106 -25.25 19.17 37.33
C PRO A 106 -26.48 19.46 38.21
N ASP A 107 -26.72 20.72 38.57
CA ASP A 107 -27.86 21.16 39.38
C ASP A 107 -29.23 20.77 38.78
N LEU A 108 -29.32 20.67 37.45
CA LEU A 108 -30.56 20.25 36.78
C LEU A 108 -30.83 18.75 36.93
N LEU A 109 -29.80 17.97 37.21
CA LEU A 109 -29.82 16.52 37.33
C LEU A 109 -29.90 16.08 38.79
N MET A 110 -29.49 16.94 39.72
CA MET A 110 -29.66 16.72 41.15
C MET A 110 -31.12 16.39 41.45
N HIS A 111 -31.35 15.28 42.16
CA HIS A 111 -32.67 14.76 42.53
C HIS A 111 -33.56 14.31 41.36
N ARG A 112 -33.07 14.24 40.12
CA ARG A 112 -33.81 13.63 39.01
C ARG A 112 -33.45 12.15 38.88
N PRO A 113 -34.42 11.24 39.00
CA PRO A 113 -34.15 9.83 38.80
C PRO A 113 -33.78 9.58 37.34
N SER A 114 -32.94 8.57 37.12
CA SER A 114 -32.63 8.12 35.77
C SER A 114 -33.90 7.71 35.01
N PRO A 115 -34.12 8.18 33.76
CA PRO A 115 -35.30 7.79 33.00
C PRO A 115 -35.21 6.37 32.45
N PHE A 116 -34.06 5.69 32.57
CA PHE A 116 -33.82 4.39 31.95
C PHE A 116 -33.79 3.30 33.03
N SER A 117 -34.90 2.58 33.20
CA SER A 117 -35.01 1.45 34.14
C SER A 117 -34.69 0.09 33.51
N ASN A 118 -34.63 0.01 32.17
CA ASN A 118 -34.43 -1.24 31.42
C ASN A 118 -33.20 -1.19 30.51
N LEU A 119 -32.26 -0.28 30.77
CA LEU A 119 -31.11 -0.08 29.88
C LEU A 119 -30.15 -1.28 29.99
N ILE A 120 -29.75 -1.80 28.84
CA ILE A 120 -28.73 -2.85 28.71
C ILE A 120 -27.42 -2.25 28.23
N CYS A 121 -27.48 -1.25 27.35
CA CYS A 121 -26.29 -0.62 26.81
C CYS A 121 -26.51 0.88 26.58
N LEU A 122 -25.55 1.67 27.04
CA LEU A 122 -25.37 3.07 26.68
C LEU A 122 -24.04 3.23 25.93
N ALA A 123 -24.12 3.68 24.69
CA ALA A 123 -22.96 4.02 23.87
C ALA A 123 -22.90 5.53 23.61
N ILE A 124 -21.73 6.13 23.81
CA ILE A 124 -21.47 7.53 23.49
C ILE A 124 -20.66 7.60 22.19
N ASP A 125 -21.26 8.19 21.16
CA ASP A 125 -20.64 8.38 19.86
C ASP A 125 -19.91 9.74 19.77
N SER A 126 -18.62 9.69 19.45
CA SER A 126 -17.79 10.87 19.24
C SER A 126 -17.62 11.25 17.77
N SER A 127 -18.29 10.56 16.83
CA SER A 127 -18.12 10.75 15.38
C SER A 127 -18.31 12.20 14.91
N LEU A 128 -19.24 12.94 15.52
CA LEU A 128 -19.47 14.36 15.22
C LEU A 128 -18.39 15.31 15.77
N ARG A 129 -17.49 14.83 16.64
CA ARG A 129 -16.50 15.66 17.36
C ARG A 129 -15.10 15.07 17.37
N ILE A 130 -14.54 14.93 16.18
CA ILE A 130 -13.19 14.38 15.95
C ILE A 130 -12.10 15.20 16.68
N ASN A 131 -12.23 16.53 16.72
CA ASN A 131 -11.11 17.40 17.14
C ASN A 131 -10.97 17.61 18.65
N ASP A 132 -12.03 17.39 19.44
CA ASP A 132 -12.02 17.75 20.85
C ASP A 132 -12.89 16.84 21.75
N ALA A 133 -13.47 15.76 21.22
CA ALA A 133 -14.22 14.80 22.04
C ALA A 133 -13.36 14.23 23.18
N TYR A 134 -12.05 14.06 22.97
CA TYR A 134 -11.09 13.62 23.98
C TYR A 134 -11.04 14.48 25.26
N LYS A 135 -11.56 15.72 25.21
CA LYS A 135 -11.61 16.63 26.35
C LYS A 135 -12.87 16.48 27.20
N VAL A 136 -13.90 15.81 26.66
CA VAL A 136 -15.21 15.72 27.31
C VAL A 136 -15.08 14.86 28.57
N LYS A 137 -15.57 15.40 29.68
CA LYS A 137 -15.68 14.70 30.96
C LYS A 137 -17.14 14.60 31.34
N MET A 138 -17.55 13.40 31.76
CA MET A 138 -18.88 13.16 32.31
C MET A 138 -18.88 13.47 33.81
N SER A 139 -19.81 14.31 34.27
CA SER A 139 -20.00 14.52 35.72
C SER A 139 -20.67 13.31 36.37
N THR A 140 -20.55 13.18 37.69
CA THR A 140 -21.21 12.10 38.43
C THR A 140 -22.73 12.17 38.29
N GLU A 141 -23.30 13.37 38.31
CA GLU A 141 -24.75 13.60 38.17
C GLU A 141 -25.24 13.21 36.77
N ALA A 142 -24.47 13.54 35.72
CA ALA A 142 -24.76 13.08 34.36
C ALA A 142 -24.71 11.55 34.25
N ARG A 143 -23.69 10.93 34.86
CA ARG A 143 -23.57 9.46 34.88
C ARG A 143 -24.75 8.81 35.61
N ASN A 144 -25.11 9.32 36.79
CA ASN A 144 -26.24 8.81 37.57
C ASN A 144 -27.56 9.00 36.82
N PHE A 145 -27.77 10.16 36.21
CA PHE A 145 -28.94 10.40 35.37
C PHE A 145 -29.09 9.36 34.26
N PHE A 146 -28.01 8.86 33.68
CA PHE A 146 -28.08 7.82 32.66
C PHE A 146 -28.24 6.39 33.20
N LEU A 147 -27.61 6.07 34.33
CA LEU A 147 -27.36 4.68 34.72
C LEU A 147 -27.89 4.28 36.10
N GLU A 148 -28.35 5.21 36.94
CA GLU A 148 -28.74 4.92 38.33
C GLU A 148 -29.81 3.83 38.45
N ASN A 149 -30.81 3.82 37.56
CA ASN A 149 -31.87 2.82 37.54
C ASN A 149 -31.52 1.57 36.72
N SER A 150 -30.34 1.53 36.08
CA SER A 150 -29.86 0.41 35.28
C SER A 150 -28.37 0.13 35.57
N PRO A 151 -28.00 -0.23 36.82
CA PRO A 151 -26.60 -0.35 37.23
C PRO A 151 -25.83 -1.45 36.50
N ASN A 152 -26.54 -2.43 35.91
CA ASN A 152 -25.95 -3.52 35.12
C ASN A 152 -25.77 -3.17 33.64
N ALA A 153 -26.15 -1.97 33.20
CA ALA A 153 -26.01 -1.57 31.81
C ALA A 153 -24.52 -1.44 31.42
N THR A 154 -24.18 -1.95 30.25
CA THR A 154 -22.85 -1.73 29.65
C THR A 154 -22.72 -0.26 29.25
N PHE A 155 -21.67 0.40 29.70
CA PHE A 155 -21.38 1.79 29.35
C PHE A 155 -20.14 1.84 28.45
N ILE A 156 -20.33 2.29 27.21
CA ILE A 156 -19.28 2.42 26.19
C ILE A 156 -19.09 3.90 25.90
N MET A 157 -17.91 4.42 26.23
CA MET A 157 -17.52 5.80 25.93
C MET A 157 -16.10 5.79 25.38
N GLU A 158 -15.99 5.52 24.08
CA GLU A 158 -14.73 5.51 23.36
C GLU A 158 -14.49 6.90 22.78
N LEU A 159 -13.68 7.71 23.48
CA LEU A 159 -13.25 9.00 22.98
C LEU A 159 -11.99 8.84 22.12
N PRO A 160 -11.81 9.67 21.07
CA PRO A 160 -10.57 9.64 20.29
C PRO A 160 -9.38 9.98 21.19
N GLU A 161 -8.21 9.45 20.83
CA GLU A 161 -6.98 9.83 21.53
C GLU A 161 -6.70 11.33 21.38
N PRO A 162 -6.09 11.97 22.39
CA PRO A 162 -5.65 13.35 22.25
C PRO A 162 -4.68 13.47 21.07
N PRO A 163 -4.78 14.55 20.26
CA PRO A 163 -3.88 14.74 19.14
C PRO A 163 -2.43 14.72 19.62
N PRO A 164 -1.51 14.04 18.89
CA PRO A 164 -0.15 13.87 19.32
C PRO A 164 0.52 15.24 19.51
N THR A 165 1.17 15.40 20.66
CA THR A 165 1.88 16.63 21.01
C THR A 165 2.96 16.95 19.98
N LYS A 166 3.37 18.23 19.89
CA LYS A 166 4.48 18.65 19.01
C LYS A 166 5.74 17.78 19.24
N THR A 167 6.01 17.43 20.50
CA THR A 167 7.12 16.56 20.90
C THR A 167 6.98 15.14 20.35
N MET A 168 5.78 14.55 20.40
CA MET A 168 5.52 13.22 19.82
C MET A 168 5.68 13.22 18.31
N LYS A 169 5.13 14.23 17.61
CA LYS A 169 5.30 14.39 16.16
C LYS A 169 6.78 14.54 15.78
N GLN A 170 7.56 15.29 16.57
CA GLN A 170 8.99 15.44 16.33
C GLN A 170 9.76 14.15 16.58
N LYS A 171 9.43 13.38 17.63
CA LYS A 171 10.04 12.08 17.91
C LYS A 171 9.75 11.08 16.79
N GLU A 172 8.51 11.03 16.32
CA GLU A 172 8.10 10.17 15.21
C GLU A 172 8.80 10.56 13.90
N ALA A 173 8.89 11.86 13.60
CA ALA A 173 9.64 12.34 12.44
C ALA A 173 11.12 11.95 12.50
N ARG A 174 11.76 12.07 13.67
CA ARG A 174 13.15 11.62 13.90
C ARG A 174 13.30 10.10 13.72
N ALA A 175 12.36 9.31 14.22
CA ALA A 175 12.37 7.86 14.07
C ALA A 175 12.20 7.43 12.60
N LYS A 176 11.26 8.05 11.86
CA LYS A 176 11.09 7.80 10.42
C LYS A 176 12.35 8.17 9.62
N LYS A 177 12.98 9.30 9.97
CA LYS A 177 14.26 9.71 9.37
C LYS A 177 15.37 8.70 9.63
N ALA A 178 15.54 8.27 10.89
CA ALA A 178 16.55 7.29 11.26
C ALA A 178 16.35 5.94 10.56
N LYS A 179 15.09 5.48 10.46
CA LYS A 179 14.73 4.25 9.75
C LYS A 179 15.12 4.32 8.27
N ARG A 180 14.79 5.42 7.59
CA ARG A 180 15.17 5.62 6.17
C ARG A 180 16.68 5.66 5.96
N ALA A 181 17.41 6.33 6.85
CA ALA A 181 18.87 6.39 6.78
C ALA A 181 19.49 4.99 6.93
N ALA A 182 18.97 4.16 7.85
CA ALA A 182 19.41 2.79 8.04
C ALA A 182 19.12 1.90 6.82
N GLU A 183 17.95 2.07 6.19
CA GLU A 183 17.57 1.34 4.97
C GLU A 183 18.50 1.66 3.79
N ILE A 184 18.81 2.95 3.57
CA ILE A 184 19.77 3.38 2.54
C ILE A 184 21.16 2.80 2.83
N ALA A 185 21.62 2.87 4.08
CA ALA A 185 22.91 2.32 4.47
C ALA A 185 22.99 0.81 4.22
N SER A 186 21.93 0.06 4.55
CA SER A 186 21.84 -1.38 4.27
C SER A 186 21.96 -1.69 2.78
N HIS A 187 21.21 -0.96 1.94
CA HIS A 187 21.27 -1.18 0.50
C HIS A 187 22.59 -0.76 -0.13
N MET A 188 23.25 0.28 0.38
CA MET A 188 24.60 0.65 -0.03
C MET A 188 25.62 -0.45 0.30
N THR A 189 25.54 -1.06 1.48
CA THR A 189 26.42 -2.17 1.87
C THR A 189 26.19 -3.42 1.00
N GLU A 190 24.95 -3.79 0.75
CA GLU A 190 24.61 -4.90 -0.16
C GLU A 190 25.11 -4.62 -1.58
N PHE A 191 24.94 -3.38 -2.04
CA PHE A 191 25.41 -2.96 -3.35
C PHE A 191 26.93 -3.06 -3.50
N GLN A 192 27.68 -2.62 -2.48
CA GLN A 192 29.14 -2.78 -2.44
C GLN A 192 29.56 -4.26 -2.48
N ALA A 193 28.84 -5.12 -1.74
CA ALA A 193 29.13 -6.55 -1.75
C ALA A 193 28.94 -7.17 -3.15
N LEU A 194 27.90 -6.77 -3.87
CA LEU A 194 27.68 -7.21 -5.25
C LEU A 194 28.79 -6.71 -6.20
N MET A 195 29.27 -5.48 -6.04
CA MET A 195 30.38 -4.97 -6.85
C MET A 195 31.69 -5.73 -6.59
N LEU A 196 31.99 -6.03 -5.33
CA LEU A 196 33.19 -6.80 -4.97
C LEU A 196 33.13 -8.23 -5.51
N ASP A 197 31.96 -8.87 -5.45
CA ASP A 197 31.77 -10.21 -6.00
C ASP A 197 31.87 -10.23 -7.53
N HIS A 198 31.38 -9.19 -8.21
CA HIS A 198 31.55 -9.04 -9.66
C HIS A 198 33.02 -8.86 -10.06
N GLU A 199 33.82 -8.15 -9.25
CA GLU A 199 35.26 -8.01 -9.50
C GLU A 199 36.09 -9.26 -9.14
N ASN A 200 35.46 -10.33 -8.64
CA ASN A 200 36.13 -11.55 -8.23
C ASN A 200 37.00 -12.14 -9.34
N VAL A 201 38.29 -12.26 -9.03
CA VAL A 201 39.35 -12.72 -9.94
C VAL A 201 39.08 -14.15 -10.43
N GLU A 202 38.48 -15.00 -9.59
CA GLU A 202 38.20 -16.39 -9.94
C GLU A 202 37.20 -16.52 -11.09
N ARG A 203 36.15 -15.68 -11.12
CA ARG A 203 35.16 -15.67 -12.21
C ARG A 203 35.78 -15.17 -13.51
N LYS A 204 36.55 -14.08 -13.46
CA LYS A 204 37.29 -13.57 -14.63
C LYS A 204 38.23 -14.63 -15.18
N GLN A 205 38.91 -15.37 -14.30
CA GLN A 205 39.78 -16.47 -14.69
C GLN A 205 39.01 -17.65 -15.29
N ALA A 206 37.86 -18.01 -14.74
CA ALA A 206 37.01 -19.07 -15.28
C ALA A 206 36.51 -18.74 -16.70
N LYS A 207 36.09 -17.49 -16.92
CA LYS A 207 35.69 -16.97 -18.24
C LYS A 207 36.83 -17.02 -19.25
N GLU A 208 38.02 -16.54 -18.87
CA GLU A 208 39.18 -16.58 -19.76
C GLU A 208 39.62 -18.02 -20.05
N LYS A 209 39.54 -18.91 -19.06
CA LYS A 209 39.84 -20.33 -19.21
C LYS A 209 38.85 -21.02 -20.17
N ALA A 210 37.56 -20.69 -20.13
CA ALA A 210 36.55 -21.22 -21.04
C ALA A 210 36.68 -20.65 -22.47
N LYS A 211 37.22 -19.43 -22.61
CA LYS A 211 37.44 -18.77 -23.89
C LYS A 211 38.56 -19.41 -24.72
N VAL A 212 39.62 -19.91 -24.07
CA VAL A 212 40.78 -20.52 -24.75
C VAL A 212 40.39 -21.73 -25.62
N PRO A 213 39.65 -22.76 -25.12
CA PRO A 213 39.16 -23.86 -25.95
C PRO A 213 38.30 -23.40 -27.12
N PHE A 214 37.41 -22.43 -26.88
CA PHE A 214 36.56 -21.87 -27.92
C PHE A 214 37.36 -21.21 -29.05
N GLU A 215 38.33 -20.35 -28.72
CA GLU A 215 39.20 -19.70 -29.70
C GLU A 215 40.04 -20.72 -30.48
N LYS A 216 40.49 -21.79 -29.82
CA LYS A 216 41.21 -22.90 -30.45
C LYS A 216 40.33 -23.62 -31.49
N VAL A 217 39.12 -24.07 -31.11
CA VAL A 217 38.18 -24.74 -32.02
C VAL A 217 37.83 -23.82 -33.20
N MET A 218 37.63 -22.54 -32.94
CA MET A 218 37.39 -21.52 -33.97
C MET A 218 38.55 -21.38 -34.96
N ALA A 219 39.78 -21.35 -34.47
CA ALA A 219 40.97 -21.26 -35.31
C ALA A 219 41.14 -22.53 -36.17
N GLU A 220 40.93 -23.71 -35.59
CA GLU A 220 40.98 -25.00 -36.30
C GLU A 220 39.91 -25.10 -37.37
N MET A 221 38.66 -24.74 -37.06
CA MET A 221 37.58 -24.68 -38.05
C MET A 221 37.97 -23.76 -39.20
N LYS A 222 38.45 -22.54 -38.92
CA LYS A 222 38.87 -21.57 -39.94
C LYS A 222 40.00 -22.10 -40.82
N ALA A 223 40.97 -22.81 -40.25
CA ALA A 223 42.09 -23.39 -40.99
C ALA A 223 41.68 -24.55 -41.92
N GLN A 224 40.60 -25.25 -41.59
CA GLN A 224 40.14 -26.43 -42.33
C GLN A 224 38.96 -26.17 -43.28
N VAL A 225 38.45 -24.92 -43.33
CA VAL A 225 37.43 -24.49 -44.30
C VAL A 225 37.87 -24.85 -45.73
N GLY A 226 37.07 -25.69 -46.40
CA GLY A 226 37.31 -26.15 -47.78
C GLY A 226 38.11 -27.45 -47.93
N LYS A 227 38.65 -28.02 -46.85
CA LYS A 227 39.43 -29.29 -46.86
C LYS A 227 38.87 -30.36 -45.93
N MET A 228 37.76 -30.09 -45.24
CA MET A 228 37.19 -30.97 -44.23
C MET A 228 36.56 -32.22 -44.83
N HIS A 229 37.02 -33.39 -44.36
CA HIS A 229 36.23 -34.62 -44.42
C HIS A 229 35.03 -34.52 -43.47
N THR A 230 33.94 -35.21 -43.83
CA THR A 230 32.67 -35.21 -43.10
C THR A 230 32.82 -35.58 -41.62
N GLU A 231 33.75 -36.49 -41.29
CA GLU A 231 33.96 -36.96 -39.92
C GLU A 231 34.69 -35.93 -39.04
N THR A 232 35.72 -35.26 -39.58
CA THR A 232 36.43 -34.18 -38.87
C THR A 232 35.51 -33.00 -38.59
N ALA A 233 34.61 -32.69 -39.54
CA ALA A 233 33.62 -31.64 -39.38
C ALA A 233 32.66 -31.92 -38.22
N LYS A 234 32.15 -33.15 -38.13
CA LYS A 234 31.26 -33.56 -37.03
C LYS A 234 31.93 -33.43 -35.67
N ARG A 235 33.18 -33.88 -35.55
CA ARG A 235 33.94 -33.79 -34.29
C ARG A 235 34.11 -32.34 -33.83
N LEU A 236 34.63 -31.47 -34.70
CA LEU A 236 34.83 -30.05 -34.38
C LEU A 236 33.52 -29.35 -34.03
N MET A 237 32.42 -29.75 -34.66
CA MET A 237 31.10 -29.20 -34.36
C MET A 237 30.61 -29.60 -32.97
N GLU A 238 30.86 -30.84 -32.54
CA GLU A 238 30.49 -31.28 -31.20
C GLU A 238 31.33 -30.58 -30.13
N GLU A 239 32.65 -30.46 -30.35
CA GLU A 239 33.54 -29.68 -29.48
C GLU A 239 33.13 -28.20 -29.41
N PHE A 240 32.74 -27.62 -30.56
CA PHE A 240 32.23 -26.25 -30.63
C PHE A 240 30.95 -26.08 -29.79
N LYS A 241 29.98 -26.98 -29.92
CA LYS A 241 28.74 -26.94 -29.15
C LYS A 241 29.01 -27.00 -27.64
N ILE A 242 29.90 -27.89 -27.21
CA ILE A 242 30.28 -28.02 -25.79
C ILE A 242 30.85 -26.68 -25.29
N CYS A 243 31.82 -26.10 -26.00
CA CYS A 243 32.43 -24.82 -25.61
C CYS A 243 31.40 -23.67 -25.56
N VAL A 244 30.47 -23.65 -26.52
CA VAL A 244 29.41 -22.63 -26.60
C VAL A 244 28.42 -22.75 -25.44
N GLU A 245 27.98 -23.96 -25.08
CA GLU A 245 27.07 -24.13 -23.95
C GLU A 245 27.72 -23.73 -22.63
N GLU A 246 29.00 -24.05 -22.42
CA GLU A 246 29.76 -23.58 -21.24
C GLU A 246 29.83 -22.05 -21.18
N LEU A 247 30.20 -21.39 -22.29
CA LEU A 247 30.21 -19.93 -22.38
C LEU A 247 28.81 -19.32 -22.18
N ARG A 248 27.75 -20.00 -22.64
CA ARG A 248 26.37 -19.54 -22.47
C ARG A 248 25.94 -19.52 -21.01
N VAL A 249 26.34 -20.53 -20.23
CA VAL A 249 26.07 -20.56 -18.78
C VAL A 249 26.74 -19.36 -18.11
N LEU A 250 28.04 -19.14 -18.38
CA LEU A 250 28.80 -18.02 -17.80
C LEU A 250 28.21 -16.65 -18.17
N VAL A 251 27.82 -16.43 -19.43
CA VAL A 251 27.19 -15.17 -19.84
C VAL A 251 25.81 -14.96 -19.21
N LYS A 252 25.04 -16.04 -19.00
CA LYS A 252 23.74 -15.94 -18.32
C LYS A 252 23.91 -15.54 -16.85
N GLU A 253 24.89 -16.12 -16.16
CA GLU A 253 25.24 -15.79 -14.78
C GLU A 253 25.70 -14.33 -14.67
N GLU A 254 26.65 -13.92 -15.52
CA GLU A 254 27.14 -12.53 -15.59
C GLU A 254 26.00 -11.54 -15.87
N LYS A 255 25.11 -11.86 -16.81
CA LYS A 255 23.93 -11.03 -17.09
C LYS A 255 23.00 -10.90 -15.87
N ALA A 256 22.81 -11.98 -15.12
CA ALA A 256 21.96 -11.95 -13.93
C ALA A 256 22.57 -11.04 -12.84
N GLU A 257 23.89 -11.10 -12.64
CA GLU A 257 24.63 -10.25 -11.70
C GLU A 257 24.57 -8.77 -12.10
N ILE A 258 24.84 -8.46 -13.38
CA ILE A 258 24.74 -7.09 -13.92
C ILE A 258 23.33 -6.53 -13.68
N ASN A 259 22.29 -7.32 -13.96
CA ASN A 259 20.91 -6.90 -13.71
C ASN A 259 20.63 -6.68 -12.22
N ALA A 260 21.22 -7.47 -11.32
CA ALA A 260 21.09 -7.29 -9.89
C ALA A 260 21.73 -5.97 -9.44
N ILE A 261 22.93 -5.65 -9.95
CA ILE A 261 23.64 -4.39 -9.70
C ILE A 261 22.79 -3.20 -10.20
N ILE A 262 22.34 -3.22 -11.45
CA ILE A 262 21.51 -2.14 -12.04
C ILE A 262 20.20 -1.94 -11.25
N SER A 263 19.52 -3.03 -10.90
CA SER A 263 18.27 -2.97 -10.14
C SER A 263 18.49 -2.35 -8.76
N LYS A 264 19.61 -2.68 -8.11
CA LYS A 264 19.96 -2.17 -6.80
C LYS A 264 20.35 -0.69 -6.85
N GLU A 265 21.10 -0.28 -7.86
CA GLU A 265 21.43 1.12 -8.11
C GLU A 265 20.15 1.96 -8.31
N ALA A 266 19.22 1.47 -9.15
CA ALA A 266 17.94 2.15 -9.39
C ALA A 266 17.11 2.31 -8.10
N LEU A 267 17.09 1.28 -7.25
CA LEU A 267 16.43 1.35 -5.95
C LEU A 267 17.05 2.44 -5.06
N ILE A 268 18.38 2.50 -4.97
CA ILE A 268 19.10 3.51 -4.18
C ILE A 268 18.79 4.92 -4.71
N ARG A 269 18.84 5.13 -6.04
CA ARG A 269 18.49 6.42 -6.66
C ARG A 269 17.05 6.83 -6.32
N SER A 270 16.09 5.90 -6.42
CA SER A 270 14.69 6.16 -6.07
C SER A 270 14.51 6.53 -4.59
N LEU A 271 15.23 5.86 -3.68
CA LEU A 271 15.20 6.21 -2.25
C LEU A 271 15.74 7.61 -2.00
N LEU A 272 16.84 7.99 -2.66
CA LEU A 272 17.43 9.34 -2.57
C LEU A 272 16.50 10.42 -3.13
N GLU A 273 15.81 10.17 -4.23
CA GLU A 273 14.85 11.10 -4.85
C GLU A 273 13.68 11.43 -3.91
N ASN A 274 13.25 10.47 -3.10
CA ASN A 274 12.19 10.65 -2.12
C ASN A 274 12.62 11.36 -0.82
N MET A 275 13.92 11.71 -0.69
CA MET A 275 14.44 12.44 0.48
C MET A 275 14.33 13.96 0.33
N PRO A 276 14.17 14.70 1.45
CA PRO A 276 14.35 16.15 1.47
C PRO A 276 15.74 16.55 0.98
N LYS A 277 15.83 17.63 0.17
CA LYS A 277 17.06 18.09 -0.48
C LYS A 277 18.28 18.17 0.46
N ARG A 278 18.08 18.73 1.67
CA ARG A 278 19.16 18.85 2.67
C ARG A 278 19.69 17.49 3.13
N GLU A 279 18.84 16.49 3.25
CA GLU A 279 19.22 15.15 3.70
C GLU A 279 19.88 14.37 2.58
N ARG A 280 19.33 14.49 1.36
CA ARG A 280 19.90 13.89 0.15
C ARG A 280 21.36 14.30 -0.03
N THR A 281 21.67 15.60 0.07
CA THR A 281 23.05 16.09 -0.10
C THR A 281 24.02 15.50 0.92
N VAL A 282 23.59 15.29 2.16
CA VAL A 282 24.45 14.65 3.19
C VAL A 282 24.74 13.21 2.79
N VAL A 283 23.73 12.45 2.39
CA VAL A 283 23.86 11.06 1.98
C VAL A 283 24.71 10.94 0.70
N GLU A 284 24.44 11.75 -0.33
CA GLU A 284 25.24 11.82 -1.55
C GLU A 284 26.70 12.15 -1.26
N THR A 285 26.98 13.04 -0.30
CA THR A 285 28.35 13.35 0.10
C THR A 285 29.03 12.13 0.73
N CYS A 286 28.31 11.40 1.61
CA CYS A 286 28.82 10.18 2.25
C CYS A 286 29.13 9.05 1.26
N TYR A 287 28.43 9.00 0.12
CA TYR A 287 28.53 7.92 -0.85
C TYR A 287 29.02 8.36 -2.23
N SER A 288 29.55 9.58 -2.34
CA SER A 288 29.94 10.20 -3.62
C SER A 288 30.95 9.34 -4.39
N GLN A 289 31.95 8.81 -3.69
CA GLN A 289 32.95 7.93 -4.29
C GLN A 289 32.35 6.63 -4.84
N GLN A 290 31.43 6.01 -4.10
CA GLN A 290 30.79 4.75 -4.53
C GLN A 290 29.88 4.96 -5.73
N LEU A 291 29.20 6.10 -5.80
CA LEU A 291 28.39 6.47 -6.97
C LEU A 291 29.26 6.63 -8.23
N VAL A 292 30.43 7.27 -8.10
CA VAL A 292 31.38 7.40 -9.23
C VAL A 292 31.92 6.05 -9.67
N GLU A 293 32.32 5.19 -8.71
CA GLU A 293 32.79 3.83 -9.00
C GLU A 293 31.71 2.99 -9.68
N THR A 294 30.44 3.17 -9.29
CA THR A 294 29.28 2.53 -9.91
C THR A 294 29.09 2.92 -11.36
N GLU A 295 29.13 4.23 -11.66
CA GLU A 295 28.97 4.72 -13.03
C GLU A 295 30.09 4.19 -13.94
N ALA A 296 31.33 4.16 -13.44
CA ALA A 296 32.46 3.56 -14.14
C ALA A 296 32.27 2.06 -14.39
N LEU A 297 31.77 1.32 -13.40
CA LEU A 297 31.47 -0.11 -13.51
C LEU A 297 30.34 -0.35 -14.53
N HIS A 298 29.29 0.45 -14.54
CA HIS A 298 28.20 0.35 -15.51
C HIS A 298 28.72 0.52 -16.95
N VAL A 299 29.56 1.52 -17.22
CA VAL A 299 30.16 1.71 -18.56
C VAL A 299 30.99 0.48 -18.97
N ARG A 300 31.78 -0.07 -18.04
CA ARG A 300 32.59 -1.28 -18.26
C ARG A 300 31.72 -2.50 -18.57
N LEU A 301 30.71 -2.75 -17.75
CA LEU A 301 29.75 -3.85 -17.92
C LEU A 301 29.00 -3.78 -19.24
N ALA A 302 28.55 -2.58 -19.64
CA ALA A 302 27.88 -2.39 -20.91
C ALA A 302 28.79 -2.80 -22.09
N SER A 303 30.08 -2.43 -22.02
CA SER A 303 31.05 -2.82 -23.06
C SER A 303 31.34 -4.33 -23.09
N GLU A 304 31.45 -4.97 -21.93
CA GLU A 304 31.69 -6.42 -21.81
C GLU A 304 30.49 -7.22 -22.31
N PHE A 305 29.27 -6.74 -22.00
CA PHE A 305 28.04 -7.34 -22.48
C PHE A 305 27.95 -7.32 -24.01
N VAL A 306 28.23 -6.17 -24.66
CA VAL A 306 28.26 -6.06 -26.12
C VAL A 306 29.30 -7.01 -26.74
N ALA A 307 30.46 -7.16 -26.13
CA ALA A 307 31.48 -8.10 -26.59
C ALA A 307 30.98 -9.57 -26.50
N SER A 308 30.25 -9.92 -25.44
CA SER A 308 29.69 -11.26 -25.24
C SER A 308 28.58 -11.60 -26.24
N GLU A 309 27.70 -10.65 -26.58
CA GLU A 309 26.67 -10.87 -27.62
C GLU A 309 27.27 -11.17 -29.00
N GLY A 310 28.43 -10.60 -29.29
CA GLY A 310 29.19 -10.88 -30.51
C GLY A 310 29.57 -12.37 -30.66
N ILE A 311 29.74 -13.10 -29.56
CA ILE A 311 30.05 -14.55 -29.58
C ILE A 311 28.84 -15.35 -30.06
N PHE A 312 27.65 -15.07 -29.54
CA PHE A 312 26.41 -15.76 -29.95
C PHE A 312 26.00 -15.45 -31.38
N PHE A 313 26.31 -14.25 -31.87
CA PHE A 313 26.10 -13.94 -33.29
C PHE A 313 26.99 -14.82 -34.20
N ARG A 314 28.25 -15.04 -33.79
CA ARG A 314 29.17 -15.94 -34.52
C ARG A 314 28.73 -17.40 -34.47
N GLU A 315 28.17 -17.86 -33.35
CA GLU A 315 27.58 -19.19 -33.22
C GLU A 315 26.47 -19.43 -34.26
N LYS A 316 25.49 -18.52 -34.33
CA LYS A 316 24.40 -18.60 -35.31
C LYS A 316 24.93 -18.60 -36.75
N LEU A 317 25.91 -17.74 -37.02
CA LEU A 317 26.53 -17.64 -38.33
C LEU A 317 27.21 -18.96 -38.76
N LEU A 318 28.01 -19.55 -37.87
CA LEU A 318 28.71 -20.80 -38.13
C LEU A 318 27.75 -21.97 -38.31
N THR A 319 26.70 -22.03 -37.49
CA THR A 319 25.66 -23.06 -37.61
C THR A 319 25.02 -23.00 -39.00
N CYS A 320 24.65 -21.82 -39.48
CA CYS A 320 24.09 -21.63 -40.83
C CYS A 320 25.07 -22.06 -41.94
N ILE A 321 26.36 -21.69 -41.83
CA ILE A 321 27.38 -22.05 -42.83
C ILE A 321 27.54 -23.58 -42.89
N LEU A 322 27.58 -24.24 -41.73
CA LEU A 322 27.77 -25.69 -41.66
C LEU A 322 26.54 -26.47 -42.14
N GLU A 323 25.33 -26.03 -41.81
CA GLU A 323 24.09 -26.61 -42.36
C GLU A 323 24.04 -26.52 -43.88
N HIS A 324 24.51 -25.40 -44.44
CA HIS A 324 24.59 -25.20 -45.88
C HIS A 324 25.63 -26.13 -46.54
N LEU A 325 26.80 -26.29 -45.94
CA LEU A 325 27.85 -27.20 -46.41
C LEU A 325 27.43 -28.67 -46.33
N ALA A 326 26.70 -29.05 -45.28
CA ALA A 326 26.14 -30.40 -45.16
C ALA A 326 25.11 -30.67 -46.27
N SER A 327 24.24 -29.70 -46.55
CA SER A 327 23.19 -29.83 -47.58
C SER A 327 23.77 -29.88 -49.01
N SER A 328 24.80 -29.09 -49.30
CA SER A 328 25.41 -29.02 -50.64
C SER A 328 26.21 -30.26 -51.04
N SER A 329 26.68 -31.05 -50.07
CA SER A 329 27.35 -32.33 -50.32
C SER A 329 26.43 -33.43 -50.88
N SER A 330 25.11 -33.21 -50.88
CA SER A 330 24.10 -34.18 -51.35
C SER A 330 23.57 -33.92 -52.77
N THR A 331 23.87 -32.76 -53.38
CA THR A 331 23.31 -32.36 -54.68
C THR A 331 24.37 -31.79 -55.62
N THR A 332 24.44 -32.33 -56.83
CA THR A 332 25.36 -32.01 -57.92
C THR A 332 25.55 -30.50 -58.14
N THR A 333 26.75 -30.01 -57.85
CA THR A 333 27.42 -28.75 -58.24
C THR A 333 26.56 -27.63 -58.87
N ARG A 334 26.14 -26.67 -58.05
CA ARG A 334 25.94 -25.25 -58.45
C ARG A 334 26.60 -24.35 -57.40
N GLY A 335 27.47 -23.44 -57.85
CA GLY A 335 28.29 -22.58 -56.98
C GLY A 335 27.46 -21.48 -56.32
N VAL A 336 27.61 -21.31 -55.00
CA VAL A 336 27.06 -20.17 -54.25
C VAL A 336 28.21 -19.34 -53.71
N VAL A 337 28.15 -18.02 -53.88
CA VAL A 337 29.12 -17.06 -53.34
C VAL A 337 28.48 -16.37 -52.14
N VAL A 338 29.09 -16.53 -50.96
CA VAL A 338 28.67 -15.85 -49.72
C VAL A 338 29.63 -14.70 -49.46
N SER A 339 29.11 -13.47 -49.42
CA SER A 339 29.87 -12.25 -49.12
C SER A 339 29.58 -11.78 -47.69
N PHE A 340 30.62 -11.42 -46.93
CA PHE A 340 30.51 -11.01 -45.53
C PHE A 340 30.73 -9.49 -45.37
N GLY A 341 29.78 -8.81 -44.75
CA GLY A 341 29.89 -7.40 -44.34
C GLY A 341 29.57 -7.22 -42.85
N PHE A 342 30.12 -6.17 -42.23
CA PHE A 342 29.96 -5.84 -40.80
C PHE A 342 28.49 -5.61 -40.36
N ALA A 343 27.54 -5.48 -41.30
CA ALA A 343 26.12 -5.22 -41.05
C ALA A 343 25.17 -6.41 -41.34
N GLY A 344 25.70 -7.61 -41.63
CA GLY A 344 24.89 -8.81 -41.87
C GLY A 344 25.30 -9.59 -43.11
N ILE A 345 24.73 -10.78 -43.25
CA ILE A 345 24.99 -11.72 -44.36
C ILE A 345 24.06 -11.37 -45.53
N ILE A 346 24.63 -11.17 -46.72
CA ILE A 346 23.87 -11.16 -47.97
C ILE A 346 24.20 -12.46 -48.70
N CYS A 347 23.29 -13.43 -48.66
CA CYS A 347 23.37 -14.63 -49.49
C CYS A 347 22.81 -14.30 -50.88
N THR A 348 23.68 -13.95 -51.82
CA THR A 348 23.32 -13.88 -53.24
C THR A 348 23.47 -15.25 -53.88
N ARG A 349 22.36 -15.81 -54.32
CA ARG A 349 22.34 -17.02 -55.15
C ARG A 349 22.88 -16.64 -56.53
N VAL A 350 24.06 -17.16 -56.89
CA VAL A 350 24.56 -17.08 -58.26
C VAL A 350 23.80 -18.14 -59.05
N VAL A 351 23.02 -17.73 -60.05
CA VAL A 351 22.20 -18.61 -60.89
C VAL A 351 23.07 -19.40 -61.85
#